data_AF-A0A7J8S6S6-F1
#
_entry.id   AF-A0A7J8S6S6-F1
#
_cell.length_a   1.000
_cell.length_b   1.000
_cell.length_c   1.000
_cell.angle_alpha   90.00
_cell.angle_beta   90.00
_cell.angle_gamma   90.00
#
_symmetry.space_group_name_H-M   'P 1'
#
loop_
_entity.id
_entity.type
_entity.pdbx_description
1 polymer ?
#
loop_
_entity_poly.entity_id
_entity_poly.type
_entity_poly.pdbx_seq_one_letter_code
_entity_poly.pdbx_strand_id
1 'polypeptide(L)'
;PQQQHNQLPEENQKQQSQHLLVLPSTPGQCVEQSFNQKSNSANDQLTITHEDNNSTIVSQESSPSPSDSSSMGSQLSAAALSTKHYPPMLGDEVWRLDRIDKNGIIHKRLASEGINTVQDFLKMWVVNPGELRRILGPIMSERKLDHAINHARTCVMGNKYYVFRGSNYRILLNPICQLMGAEVNGSIYPTHSLSNIDTVYLEKLVRQAYVNWCSLEEIEGISNEIIGLLTQ
;
A
#
# COMPACT_ATOMS: atom_id res chain seq x y z
N PRO A 1 23.86 -76.22 4.24
CA PRO A 1 24.84 -75.40 3.47
C PRO A 1 24.12 -74.30 2.67
N GLN A 2 24.06 -73.11 3.27
CA GLN A 2 23.98 -71.73 2.72
C GLN A 2 23.08 -71.47 1.49
N GLN A 3 21.92 -70.80 1.60
CA GLN A 3 21.69 -69.35 1.81
C GLN A 3 22.51 -68.41 0.90
N GLN A 4 21.84 -67.72 -0.02
CA GLN A 4 21.93 -66.25 -0.14
C GLN A 4 20.74 -65.70 -0.94
N HIS A 5 19.76 -65.22 -0.17
CA HIS A 5 18.73 -64.29 -0.59
C HIS A 5 19.31 -62.90 -0.29
N ASN A 6 19.68 -62.12 -1.32
CA ASN A 6 20.17 -60.77 -1.09
C ASN A 6 18.99 -59.80 -1.08
N GLN A 7 18.57 -59.42 0.12
CA GLN A 7 17.90 -58.16 0.42
C GLN A 7 18.91 -57.19 1.04
N LEU A 8 18.98 -55.96 0.53
CA LEU A 8 19.11 -54.68 1.27
C LEU A 8 19.32 -53.50 0.27
N PRO A 9 19.06 -52.23 0.63
CA PRO A 9 18.03 -51.65 1.50
C PRO A 9 17.09 -50.66 0.78
N GLU A 10 15.88 -50.52 1.31
CA GLU A 10 15.10 -49.28 1.26
C GLU A 10 15.85 -48.18 2.03
N GLU A 11 16.38 -47.16 1.34
CA GLU A 11 16.59 -45.84 1.92
C GLU A 11 16.72 -44.78 0.83
N ASN A 12 16.08 -43.63 1.07
CA ASN A 12 16.15 -42.39 0.29
C ASN A 12 15.41 -42.30 -1.05
N GLN A 13 14.09 -42.10 -0.97
CA GLN A 13 13.42 -41.17 -1.90
C GLN A 13 12.28 -40.35 -1.28
N LYS A 14 12.28 -40.17 0.05
CA LYS A 14 11.40 -39.23 0.75
C LYS A 14 12.13 -37.93 1.07
N GLN A 15 12.60 -37.24 0.03
CA GLN A 15 13.14 -35.88 0.13
C GLN A 15 12.73 -35.06 -1.10
N GLN A 16 11.42 -35.02 -1.35
CA GLN A 16 10.77 -33.87 -1.97
C GLN A 16 9.78 -33.30 -0.97
N SER A 17 10.30 -32.90 0.19
CA SER A 17 9.55 -32.14 1.19
C SER A 17 9.87 -30.66 0.99
N GLN A 18 8.84 -29.93 0.56
CA GLN A 18 8.59 -28.53 0.91
C GLN A 18 9.75 -27.56 0.65
N HIS A 19 9.90 -27.15 -0.61
CA HIS A 19 10.43 -25.82 -0.87
C HIS A 19 9.30 -24.82 -0.56
N LEU A 20 9.07 -24.57 0.73
CA LEU A 20 8.34 -23.37 1.16
C LEU A 20 9.13 -22.21 0.58
N LEU A 21 8.57 -21.52 -0.41
CA LEU A 21 9.12 -20.25 -0.85
C LEU A 21 9.02 -19.32 0.35
N VAL A 22 10.09 -19.25 1.14
CA VAL A 22 10.29 -18.22 2.14
C VAL A 22 10.30 -16.93 1.33
N LEU A 23 9.17 -16.24 1.30
CA LEU A 23 9.12 -14.89 0.78
C LEU A 23 10.14 -14.09 1.60
N PRO A 24 11.02 -13.30 0.97
CA PRO A 24 11.90 -12.44 1.72
C PRO A 24 11.06 -11.58 2.66
N SER A 25 11.47 -11.48 3.92
CA SER A 25 10.78 -10.70 4.97
C SER A 25 10.59 -9.24 4.59
N THR A 26 11.29 -8.76 3.56
CA THR A 26 11.15 -7.42 3.00
C THR A 26 11.37 -7.46 1.48
N PRO A 27 10.33 -7.42 0.65
CA PRO A 27 10.47 -7.14 -0.76
C PRO A 27 10.56 -5.62 -0.97
N GLY A 28 11.63 -5.21 -1.64
CA GLY A 28 11.74 -3.96 -2.39
C GLY A 28 11.19 -2.71 -1.72
N GLN A 29 11.98 -2.09 -0.84
CA GLN A 29 11.78 -0.67 -0.53
C GLN A 29 11.98 0.14 -1.81
N CYS A 30 10.89 0.40 -2.54
CA CYS A 30 10.86 1.50 -3.50
C CYS A 30 10.84 2.80 -2.70
N VAL A 31 11.88 3.62 -2.86
CA VAL A 31 11.75 5.05 -2.61
C VAL A 31 10.94 5.59 -3.79
N GLU A 32 9.61 5.59 -3.69
CA GLU A 32 8.82 6.43 -4.59
C GLU A 32 9.23 7.87 -4.27
N GLN A 33 9.87 8.54 -5.23
CA GLN A 33 10.04 9.98 -5.18
C GLN A 33 8.64 10.57 -5.21
N SER A 34 8.16 11.02 -4.05
CA SER A 34 6.93 11.79 -3.95
C SER A 34 7.09 13.04 -4.80
N PHE A 35 6.60 13.01 -6.04
CA PHE A 35 6.39 14.22 -6.81
C PHE A 35 5.27 14.99 -6.12
N ASN A 36 5.67 15.96 -5.29
CA ASN A 36 4.78 17.01 -4.81
C ASN A 36 4.15 17.68 -6.04
N GLN A 37 2.90 17.38 -6.34
CA GLN A 37 2.08 18.18 -7.22
C GLN A 37 1.82 19.52 -6.52
N LYS A 38 2.74 20.47 -6.70
CA LYS A 38 2.47 21.88 -6.45
C LYS A 38 1.86 22.42 -7.73
N SER A 39 0.53 22.50 -7.75
CA SER A 39 -0.20 23.20 -8.79
C SER A 39 0.18 24.68 -8.75
N ASN A 40 1.03 25.09 -9.69
CA ASN A 40 1.16 26.48 -10.09
C ASN A 40 0.00 26.79 -11.04
N SER A 41 -0.94 27.63 -10.62
CA SER A 41 -1.73 28.43 -11.55
C SER A 41 -1.31 29.88 -11.36
N ALA A 42 -0.74 30.44 -12.42
CA ALA A 42 -0.43 31.84 -12.57
C ALA A 42 -1.71 32.69 -12.75
N ASN A 43 -1.47 34.01 -12.68
CA ASN A 43 -2.31 35.16 -13.03
C ASN A 43 -3.18 35.68 -11.87
N ASP A 44 -3.16 36.95 -11.47
CA ASP A 44 -2.94 38.16 -12.26
C ASP A 44 -2.15 39.26 -11.54
N GLN A 45 -1.54 40.11 -12.37
CA GLN A 45 -0.79 41.32 -12.03
C GLN A 45 -1.67 42.41 -11.41
N LEU A 46 -1.09 43.20 -10.50
CA LEU A 46 -1.30 44.65 -10.40
C LEU A 46 -0.05 45.31 -9.80
N THR A 47 0.73 45.96 -10.67
CA THR A 47 1.78 46.93 -10.37
C THR A 47 1.19 48.20 -9.76
N ILE A 48 1.69 48.67 -8.60
CA ILE A 48 1.86 50.10 -8.29
C ILE A 48 3.14 50.30 -7.46
N THR A 49 3.77 51.43 -7.73
CA THR A 49 5.08 52.01 -7.43
C THR A 49 5.49 52.24 -5.96
N HIS A 50 6.82 52.26 -5.78
CA HIS A 50 7.67 52.96 -4.80
C HIS A 50 7.01 53.97 -3.81
N GLU A 51 7.46 53.98 -2.54
CA GLU A 51 8.33 55.03 -1.96
C GLU A 51 8.56 54.82 -0.44
N ASP A 52 9.75 55.21 0.02
CA ASP A 52 10.28 55.16 1.38
C ASP A 52 9.67 56.22 2.30
N ASN A 53 9.33 55.88 3.57
CA ASN A 53 9.40 56.83 4.70
C ASN A 53 9.06 56.23 6.07
N ASN A 54 10.09 56.23 6.90
CA ASN A 54 10.11 56.28 8.37
C ASN A 54 9.06 57.22 8.98
N SER A 55 8.33 56.79 10.03
CA SER A 55 8.13 57.59 11.25
C SER A 55 7.39 56.83 12.36
N THR A 56 8.07 56.74 13.49
CA THR A 56 7.53 56.62 14.84
C THR A 56 6.51 57.72 15.14
N ILE A 57 5.29 57.37 15.56
CA ILE A 57 4.45 58.25 16.41
C ILE A 57 3.78 57.41 17.51
N VAL A 58 4.13 57.77 18.74
CA VAL A 58 3.41 57.53 19.99
C VAL A 58 2.17 58.43 20.04
N SER A 59 1.03 57.89 20.47
CA SER A 59 0.04 58.52 21.37
C SER A 59 -1.22 57.64 21.43
N GLN A 60 -1.57 57.06 22.58
CA GLN A 60 -2.34 57.61 23.71
C GLN A 60 -3.71 56.93 23.79
N GLU A 61 -3.77 56.01 24.77
CA GLU A 61 -4.82 55.76 25.74
C GLU A 61 -6.15 56.52 25.59
N SER A 62 -7.24 55.77 25.46
CA SER A 62 -8.56 56.18 25.96
C SER A 62 -9.39 54.91 26.25
N SER A 63 -9.57 54.62 27.54
CA SER A 63 -10.63 53.71 28.01
C SER A 63 -11.99 54.42 27.92
N PRO A 64 -13.08 53.65 27.76
CA PRO A 64 -14.02 53.59 28.87
C PRO A 64 -14.54 52.16 29.15
N SER A 65 -14.72 51.87 30.44
CA SER A 65 -15.42 50.71 31.01
C SER A 65 -16.97 50.94 30.99
N PRO A 66 -17.78 50.08 31.63
CA PRO A 66 -18.13 48.70 31.29
C PRO A 66 -19.68 48.52 31.16
N SER A 67 -20.15 47.55 30.36
CA SER A 67 -21.51 47.01 30.53
C SER A 67 -21.74 45.76 29.67
N ASP A 68 -21.80 44.63 30.34
CA ASP A 68 -22.75 43.52 30.17
C ASP A 68 -23.19 43.10 28.76
N SER A 69 -22.75 41.92 28.33
CA SER A 69 -23.64 40.74 28.16
C SER A 69 -22.92 39.63 27.39
N SER A 70 -22.83 38.47 28.04
CA SER A 70 -22.72 37.13 27.45
C SER A 70 -22.21 37.02 26.01
N SER A 71 -20.89 37.07 25.82
CA SER A 71 -20.25 36.42 24.68
C SER A 71 -19.77 35.07 25.16
N MET A 72 -20.42 34.00 24.70
CA MET A 72 -19.85 32.65 24.76
C MET A 72 -18.55 32.70 23.98
N GLY A 73 -17.46 32.96 24.70
CA GLY A 73 -16.13 32.63 24.25
C GLY A 73 -16.16 31.16 23.91
N SER A 74 -16.20 30.85 22.62
CA SER A 74 -15.77 29.57 22.10
C SER A 74 -14.33 29.43 22.56
N GLN A 75 -14.15 28.85 23.75
CA GLN A 75 -12.90 28.29 24.17
C GLN A 75 -12.53 27.34 23.03
N LEU A 76 -11.57 27.78 22.23
CA LEU A 76 -10.81 26.92 21.35
C LEU A 76 -10.13 25.92 22.27
N SER A 77 -10.86 24.87 22.65
CA SER A 77 -10.25 23.71 23.27
C SER A 77 -9.34 23.14 22.21
N ALA A 78 -8.05 23.16 22.52
CA ALA A 78 -6.97 22.62 21.72
C ALA A 78 -7.16 21.10 21.54
N ALA A 79 -8.06 20.75 20.64
CA ALA A 79 -8.40 19.41 20.22
C ALA A 79 -8.41 19.39 18.70
N ALA A 80 -7.32 19.84 18.08
CA ALA A 80 -6.90 19.24 16.82
C ALA A 80 -6.43 17.80 17.14
N LEU A 81 -7.37 16.94 17.56
CA LEU A 81 -7.20 15.50 17.44
C LEU A 81 -6.85 15.30 15.97
N SER A 82 -5.66 14.80 15.71
CA SER A 82 -5.26 14.38 14.38
C SER A 82 -6.17 13.23 13.95
N THR A 83 -7.35 13.56 13.47
CA THR A 83 -8.31 12.61 12.94
C THR A 83 -7.64 11.92 11.76
N LYS A 84 -7.65 10.59 11.79
CA LYS A 84 -7.27 9.81 10.61
C LYS A 84 -8.23 10.24 9.50
N HIS A 85 -7.69 10.63 8.35
CA HIS A 85 -8.53 11.07 7.25
C HIS A 85 -9.10 9.86 6.52
N TYR A 86 -10.26 10.06 5.88
CA TYR A 86 -10.97 9.03 5.14
C TYR A 86 -11.35 9.59 3.75
N PRO A 87 -11.08 8.85 2.65
CA PRO A 87 -10.33 7.60 2.60
C PRO A 87 -8.83 7.81 2.84
N PRO A 88 -8.08 6.76 3.24
CA PRO A 88 -6.63 6.83 3.28
C PRO A 88 -6.04 6.81 1.86
N MET A 89 -4.80 7.24 1.73
CA MET A 89 -4.03 7.16 0.48
C MET A 89 -3.05 5.98 0.50
N LEU A 90 -2.66 5.48 -0.67
CA LEU A 90 -1.71 4.36 -0.76
C LEU A 90 -0.36 4.66 -0.08
N GLY A 91 0.15 5.88 -0.25
CA GLY A 91 1.41 6.33 0.35
C GLY A 91 1.30 6.78 1.82
N ASP A 92 0.12 6.73 2.42
CA ASP A 92 -0.02 7.04 3.85
C ASP A 92 0.74 6.02 4.70
N GLU A 93 1.27 6.48 5.84
CA GLU A 93 1.82 5.59 6.86
C GLU A 93 0.74 4.62 7.38
N VAL A 94 1.13 3.37 7.63
CA VAL A 94 0.19 2.29 7.98
C VAL A 94 -0.60 2.54 9.28
N TRP A 95 -0.08 3.38 10.19
CA TRP A 95 -0.82 3.79 11.40
C TRP A 95 -2.05 4.67 11.10
N ARG A 96 -2.21 5.17 9.87
CA ARG A 96 -3.44 5.83 9.41
C ARG A 96 -4.63 4.89 9.34
N LEU A 97 -4.40 3.57 9.24
CA LEU A 97 -5.47 2.59 9.20
C LEU A 97 -6.17 2.44 10.55
N ASP A 98 -7.42 2.01 10.50
CA ASP A 98 -8.19 1.72 11.71
C ASP A 98 -7.52 0.62 12.53
N ARG A 99 -7.65 0.72 13.85
CA ARG A 99 -7.11 -0.26 14.82
C ARG A 99 -5.57 -0.35 14.88
N ILE A 100 -4.85 0.51 14.15
CA ILE A 100 -3.39 0.62 14.24
C ILE A 100 -3.02 1.98 14.84
N ASP A 101 -2.45 1.99 16.04
CA ASP A 101 -2.07 3.24 16.71
C ASP A 101 -0.64 3.65 16.34
N LYS A 102 -0.42 4.96 16.16
CA LYS A 102 0.91 5.51 15.88
C LYS A 102 1.85 5.15 17.03
N ASN A 103 3.03 4.63 16.70
CA ASN A 103 4.03 4.12 17.64
C ASN A 103 3.54 2.98 18.56
N GLY A 104 2.36 2.40 18.29
CA GLY A 104 1.84 1.24 18.99
C GLY A 104 2.60 -0.04 18.63
N ILE A 105 2.30 -1.12 19.35
CA ILE A 105 2.96 -2.42 19.17
C ILE A 105 2.77 -2.94 17.74
N ILE A 106 1.53 -2.86 17.21
CA ILE A 106 1.22 -3.29 15.84
C ILE A 106 1.99 -2.46 14.83
N HIS A 107 2.00 -1.13 14.97
CA HIS A 107 2.74 -0.24 14.07
C HIS A 107 4.23 -0.58 14.03
N LYS A 108 4.87 -0.73 15.19
CA LYS A 108 6.29 -1.09 15.29
C LYS A 108 6.59 -2.45 14.67
N ARG A 109 5.70 -3.42 14.83
CA ARG A 109 5.89 -4.77 14.28
C ARG A 109 5.70 -4.82 12.77
N LEU A 110 4.74 -4.09 12.22
CA LEU A 110 4.59 -3.93 10.77
C LEU A 110 5.83 -3.26 10.17
N ALA A 111 6.31 -2.18 10.80
CA ALA A 111 7.51 -1.47 10.35
C ALA A 111 8.77 -2.36 10.38
N SER A 112 8.94 -3.24 11.39
CA SER A 112 10.08 -4.17 11.44
C SER A 112 10.08 -5.22 10.32
N GLU A 113 8.92 -5.46 9.69
CA GLU A 113 8.75 -6.36 8.55
C GLU A 113 8.63 -5.56 7.22
N GLY A 114 9.01 -4.28 7.24
CA GLY A 114 8.99 -3.41 6.06
C GLY A 114 7.61 -2.92 5.61
N ILE A 115 6.55 -3.20 6.36
CA ILE A 115 5.18 -2.76 6.06
C ILE A 115 4.97 -1.37 6.66
N ASN A 116 5.32 -0.33 5.90
CA ASN A 116 5.33 1.06 6.38
C ASN A 116 4.15 1.86 5.87
N THR A 117 3.62 1.52 4.69
CA THR A 117 2.53 2.25 4.04
C THR A 117 1.23 1.45 3.97
N VAL A 118 0.12 2.13 3.67
CA VAL A 118 -1.16 1.50 3.35
C VAL A 118 -1.02 0.58 2.13
N GLN A 119 -0.22 0.97 1.13
CA GLN A 119 0.08 0.14 -0.02
C GLN A 119 0.80 -1.14 0.37
N ASP A 120 1.85 -1.07 1.19
CA ASP A 120 2.59 -2.26 1.63
C ASP A 120 1.67 -3.24 2.38
N PHE A 121 0.80 -2.70 3.24
CA PHE A 121 -0.18 -3.47 3.98
C PHE A 121 -1.14 -4.21 3.06
N LEU A 122 -1.68 -3.53 2.05
CA LEU A 122 -2.57 -4.13 1.06
C LEU A 122 -1.85 -5.14 0.15
N LYS A 123 -0.62 -4.86 -0.27
CA LYS A 123 0.21 -5.82 -1.03
C LYS A 123 0.40 -7.11 -0.24
N MET A 124 0.82 -7.02 1.03
CA MET A 124 1.02 -8.19 1.88
C MET A 124 -0.30 -8.95 2.07
N TRP A 125 -1.43 -8.25 2.26
CA TRP A 125 -2.73 -8.89 2.35
C TRP A 125 -3.12 -9.66 1.08
N VAL A 126 -2.83 -9.13 -0.11
CA VAL A 126 -3.13 -9.80 -1.38
C VAL A 126 -2.21 -10.99 -1.63
N VAL A 127 -0.91 -10.83 -1.36
CA VAL A 127 0.12 -11.81 -1.74
C VAL A 127 0.26 -12.94 -0.71
N ASN A 128 0.21 -12.60 0.58
CA ASN A 128 0.35 -13.54 1.67
C ASN A 128 -0.44 -13.11 2.93
N PRO A 129 -1.77 -13.28 2.93
CA PRO A 129 -2.62 -12.92 4.06
C PRO A 129 -2.31 -13.75 5.32
N GLY A 130 -1.73 -14.95 5.18
CA GLY A 130 -1.28 -15.76 6.31
C GLY A 130 -0.10 -15.13 7.03
N GLU A 131 0.86 -14.61 6.27
CA GLU A 131 2.02 -13.92 6.83
C GLU A 131 1.64 -12.60 7.49
N LEU A 132 0.74 -11.82 6.89
CA LEU A 132 0.22 -10.62 7.55
C LEU A 132 -0.41 -10.94 8.91
N ARG A 133 -1.21 -12.01 9.00
CA ARG A 133 -1.78 -12.47 10.28
C ARG A 133 -0.69 -12.90 11.27
N ARG A 134 0.35 -13.59 10.80
CA ARG A 134 1.50 -13.99 11.64
C ARG A 134 2.21 -12.76 12.22
N ILE A 135 2.45 -11.75 11.40
CA ILE A 135 3.06 -10.49 11.81
C ILE A 135 2.15 -9.81 12.84
N LEU A 136 0.89 -9.55 12.52
CA LEU A 136 -0.03 -8.88 13.44
C LEU A 136 -0.18 -9.63 14.78
N GLY A 137 -0.13 -10.96 14.74
CA GLY A 137 -0.18 -11.84 15.90
C GLY A 137 -1.47 -11.72 16.70
N PRO A 138 -1.52 -12.28 17.92
CA PRO A 138 -2.75 -12.39 18.71
C PRO A 138 -3.31 -11.04 19.19
N ILE A 139 -2.54 -9.95 19.08
CA ILE A 139 -2.97 -8.59 19.46
C ILE A 139 -4.10 -8.11 18.52
N MET A 140 -4.05 -8.52 17.26
CA MET A 140 -5.04 -8.19 16.24
C MET A 140 -6.00 -9.38 16.06
N SER A 141 -7.23 -9.25 16.54
CA SER A 141 -8.27 -10.24 16.21
C SER A 141 -8.68 -10.13 14.74
N GLU A 142 -9.22 -11.21 14.16
CA GLU A 142 -9.73 -11.19 12.78
C GLU A 142 -10.70 -10.02 12.55
N ARG A 143 -11.63 -9.76 13.49
CA ARG A 143 -12.55 -8.61 13.40
C ARG A 143 -11.86 -7.24 13.36
N LYS A 144 -10.73 -7.09 14.06
CA LYS A 144 -9.95 -5.83 14.00
C LYS A 144 -9.20 -5.73 12.67
N LEU A 145 -8.64 -6.84 12.22
CA LEU A 145 -7.95 -6.96 10.93
C LEU A 145 -8.91 -6.64 9.77
N ASP A 146 -10.11 -7.20 9.78
CA ASP A 146 -11.14 -6.92 8.77
C ASP A 146 -11.50 -5.43 8.70
N HIS A 147 -11.65 -4.76 9.85
CA HIS A 147 -11.87 -3.31 9.87
C HIS A 147 -10.70 -2.55 9.25
N ALA A 148 -9.46 -2.91 9.58
CA ALA A 148 -8.26 -2.27 9.03
C ALA A 148 -8.17 -2.47 7.50
N ILE A 149 -8.45 -3.69 7.00
CA ILE A 149 -8.45 -4.01 5.57
C ILE A 149 -9.58 -3.27 4.85
N ASN A 150 -10.79 -3.24 5.42
CA ASN A 150 -11.92 -2.54 4.81
C ASN A 150 -11.67 -1.02 4.76
N HIS A 151 -11.06 -0.45 5.79
CA HIS A 151 -10.63 0.95 5.76
C HIS A 151 -9.52 1.15 4.70
N ALA A 152 -8.50 0.29 4.65
CA ALA A 152 -7.45 0.40 3.64
C ALA A 152 -8.00 0.31 2.20
N ARG A 153 -8.97 -0.56 1.95
CA ARG A 153 -9.61 -0.76 0.63
C ARG A 153 -10.45 0.41 0.14
N THR A 154 -10.73 1.41 0.98
CA THR A 154 -11.42 2.62 0.52
C THR A 154 -10.46 3.60 -0.18
N CYS A 155 -9.15 3.32 -0.16
CA CYS A 155 -8.17 4.12 -0.88
C CYS A 155 -8.38 4.10 -2.40
N VAL A 156 -8.13 5.23 -3.04
CA VAL A 156 -8.19 5.35 -4.49
C VAL A 156 -6.90 4.78 -5.09
N MET A 157 -7.04 3.71 -5.88
CA MET A 157 -5.89 2.99 -6.46
C MET A 157 -5.25 3.69 -7.66
N GLY A 158 -5.93 4.69 -8.25
CA GLY A 158 -5.48 5.36 -9.46
C GLY A 158 -5.55 4.49 -10.71
N ASN A 159 -4.78 4.87 -11.73
CA ASN A 159 -4.72 4.26 -13.06
C ASN A 159 -3.35 3.64 -13.38
N LYS A 160 -2.54 3.39 -12.34
CA LYS A 160 -1.23 2.75 -12.45
C LYS A 160 -1.36 1.23 -12.45
N TYR A 161 -0.60 0.58 -13.31
CA TYR A 161 -0.51 -0.87 -13.37
C TYR A 161 0.93 -1.31 -13.54
N TYR A 162 1.18 -2.57 -13.18
CA TYR A 162 2.51 -3.15 -13.14
C TYR A 162 2.51 -4.43 -13.96
N VAL A 163 3.43 -4.53 -14.91
CA VAL A 163 3.56 -5.67 -15.81
C VAL A 163 4.73 -6.52 -15.36
N PHE A 164 4.46 -7.81 -15.13
CA PHE A 164 5.50 -8.81 -14.88
C PHE A 164 5.54 -9.80 -16.03
N ARG A 165 6.69 -9.92 -16.69
CA ARG A 165 6.90 -10.69 -17.92
C ARG A 165 7.89 -11.83 -17.69
N GLY A 166 7.64 -12.95 -18.35
CA GLY A 166 8.58 -14.07 -18.48
C GLY A 166 8.51 -14.67 -19.88
N SER A 167 9.22 -15.78 -20.10
CA SER A 167 9.36 -16.37 -21.45
C SER A 167 8.04 -16.79 -22.10
N ASN A 168 7.02 -17.10 -21.31
CA ASN A 168 5.73 -17.62 -21.77
C ASN A 168 4.54 -17.04 -21.01
N TYR A 169 4.76 -15.96 -20.25
CA TYR A 169 3.70 -15.31 -19.49
C TYR A 169 3.88 -13.81 -19.41
N ARG A 170 2.75 -13.12 -19.27
CA ARG A 170 2.66 -11.69 -18.95
C ARG A 170 1.49 -11.51 -18.00
N ILE A 171 1.72 -10.99 -16.81
CA ILE A 171 0.65 -10.67 -15.86
C ILE A 171 0.58 -9.18 -15.59
N LEU A 172 -0.63 -8.70 -15.40
CA LEU A 172 -0.95 -7.31 -15.11
C LEU A 172 -1.46 -7.19 -13.68
N LEU A 173 -0.83 -6.34 -12.89
CA LEU A 173 -1.16 -6.10 -11.49
C LEU A 173 -1.57 -4.65 -11.26
N ASN A 174 -2.49 -4.41 -10.32
CA ASN A 174 -2.71 -3.05 -9.80
C ASN A 174 -1.68 -2.71 -8.70
N PRO A 175 -1.68 -1.50 -8.13
CA PRO A 175 -0.67 -1.08 -7.16
C PRO A 175 -0.62 -1.88 -5.85
N ILE A 176 -1.63 -2.70 -5.57
CA ILE A 176 -1.70 -3.57 -4.39
C ILE A 176 -1.46 -5.05 -4.71
N CYS A 177 -0.80 -5.34 -5.84
CA CYS A 177 -0.50 -6.70 -6.34
C CYS A 177 -1.74 -7.51 -6.73
N GLN A 178 -2.92 -6.91 -6.86
CA GLN A 178 -4.10 -7.64 -7.32
C GLN A 178 -3.98 -7.92 -8.80
N LEU A 179 -4.22 -9.18 -9.19
CA LEU A 179 -4.17 -9.61 -10.58
C LEU A 179 -5.35 -9.03 -11.37
N MET A 180 -5.03 -8.24 -12.38
CA MET A 180 -5.98 -7.58 -13.28
C MET A 180 -6.15 -8.33 -14.59
N GLY A 181 -5.15 -9.10 -15.01
CA GLY A 181 -5.21 -9.95 -16.19
C GLY A 181 -3.92 -10.76 -16.36
N ALA A 182 -4.00 -11.82 -17.16
CA ALA A 182 -2.84 -12.65 -17.45
C ALA A 182 -2.89 -13.13 -18.90
N GLU A 183 -1.71 -13.25 -19.50
CA GLU A 183 -1.47 -14.01 -20.71
C GLU A 183 -0.52 -15.14 -20.35
N VAL A 184 -0.89 -16.38 -20.64
CA VAL A 184 -0.07 -17.57 -20.37
C VAL A 184 -0.10 -18.46 -21.60
N ASN A 185 1.06 -18.77 -22.16
CA ASN A 185 1.19 -19.58 -23.39
C ASN A 185 0.33 -19.04 -24.56
N GLY A 186 0.22 -17.72 -24.69
CA GLY A 186 -0.60 -17.04 -25.71
C GLY A 186 -2.11 -17.03 -25.43
N SER A 187 -2.57 -17.62 -24.33
CA SER A 187 -3.97 -17.57 -23.90
C SER A 187 -4.19 -16.41 -22.93
N ILE A 188 -5.22 -15.60 -23.18
CA ILE A 188 -5.53 -14.40 -22.39
C ILE A 188 -6.66 -14.70 -21.41
N TYR A 189 -6.45 -14.29 -20.16
CA TYR A 189 -7.33 -14.49 -19.04
C TYR A 189 -7.70 -13.12 -18.45
N PRO A 190 -8.90 -12.60 -18.75
CA PRO A 190 -9.39 -11.37 -18.13
C PRO A 190 -9.73 -11.61 -16.66
N THR A 191 -9.80 -10.52 -15.88
CA THR A 191 -9.98 -10.53 -14.42
C THR A 191 -11.13 -11.43 -13.94
N HIS A 192 -12.24 -11.47 -14.68
CA HIS A 192 -13.45 -12.22 -14.34
C HIS A 192 -13.40 -13.71 -14.75
N SER A 193 -12.39 -14.13 -15.51
CA SER A 193 -12.20 -15.51 -15.97
C SER A 193 -10.99 -16.21 -15.34
N LEU A 194 -10.34 -15.55 -14.37
CA LEU A 194 -9.19 -16.10 -13.62
C LEU A 194 -9.55 -17.36 -12.82
N SER A 195 -10.84 -17.67 -12.63
CA SER A 195 -11.31 -18.91 -11.99
C SER A 195 -11.10 -20.16 -12.85
N ASN A 196 -10.83 -20.01 -14.16
CA ASN A 196 -10.77 -21.12 -15.13
C ASN A 196 -9.35 -21.62 -15.42
N ILE A 197 -8.33 -21.06 -14.77
CA ILE A 197 -6.92 -21.43 -14.89
C ILE A 197 -6.43 -22.02 -13.56
N ASP A 198 -5.27 -22.68 -13.59
CA ASP A 198 -4.56 -23.10 -12.38
C ASP A 198 -4.23 -21.86 -11.52
N THR A 199 -5.08 -21.61 -10.53
CA THR A 199 -4.98 -20.46 -9.62
C THR A 199 -3.66 -20.51 -8.84
N VAL A 200 -3.12 -21.70 -8.58
CA VAL A 200 -1.85 -21.90 -7.87
C VAL A 200 -0.68 -21.37 -8.72
N TYR A 201 -0.72 -21.58 -10.04
CA TYR A 201 0.31 -21.06 -10.94
C TYR A 201 0.29 -19.53 -10.97
N LEU A 202 -0.88 -18.92 -11.11
CA LEU A 202 -0.99 -17.44 -11.09
C LEU A 202 -0.60 -16.84 -9.74
N GLU A 203 -1.02 -17.45 -8.62
CA GLU A 203 -0.59 -17.04 -7.29
C GLU A 203 0.93 -17.07 -7.13
N LYS A 204 1.59 -18.07 -7.72
CA LYS A 204 3.06 -18.15 -7.75
C LYS A 204 3.66 -17.00 -8.55
N LEU A 205 3.10 -16.66 -9.72
CA LEU A 205 3.57 -15.52 -10.51
C LEU A 205 3.36 -14.19 -9.79
N VAL A 206 2.22 -14.00 -9.13
CA VAL A 206 1.94 -12.80 -8.30
C VAL A 206 2.96 -12.68 -7.17
N ARG A 207 3.31 -13.78 -6.49
CA ARG A 207 4.36 -13.79 -5.46
C ARG A 207 5.73 -13.44 -6.02
N GLN A 208 6.07 -13.97 -7.20
CA GLN A 208 7.34 -13.62 -7.87
C GLN A 208 7.38 -12.15 -8.28
N ALA A 209 6.27 -11.62 -8.80
CA ALA A 209 6.12 -10.21 -9.14
C ALA A 209 6.27 -9.31 -7.90
N TYR A 210 5.68 -9.71 -6.77
CA TYR A 210 5.84 -9.02 -5.49
C TYR A 210 7.28 -9.00 -4.99
N VAL A 211 8.01 -10.12 -5.08
CA VAL A 211 9.44 -10.17 -4.72
C VAL A 211 10.28 -9.24 -5.61
N ASN A 212 9.93 -9.14 -6.89
CA ASN A 212 10.65 -8.35 -7.88
C ASN A 212 10.00 -6.98 -8.13
N TRP A 213 9.17 -6.46 -7.21
CA TRP A 213 8.27 -5.33 -7.45
C TRP A 213 8.98 -4.11 -8.06
N CYS A 214 10.18 -3.78 -7.58
CA CYS A 214 10.98 -2.65 -8.05
C CYS A 214 11.42 -2.75 -9.52
N SER A 215 11.40 -3.95 -10.09
CA SER A 215 11.84 -4.23 -11.45
C SER A 215 10.68 -4.36 -12.44
N LEU A 216 9.43 -4.22 -11.98
CA LEU A 216 8.26 -4.30 -12.85
C LEU A 216 8.14 -3.04 -13.71
N GLU A 217 7.61 -3.24 -14.91
CA GLU A 217 7.26 -2.15 -15.82
C GLU A 217 5.98 -1.47 -15.32
N GLU A 218 6.05 -0.19 -14.98
CA GLU A 218 4.90 0.64 -14.63
C GLU A 218 4.27 1.23 -15.89
N ILE A 219 2.96 1.09 -16.03
CA ILE A 219 2.17 1.66 -17.12
C ILE A 219 0.97 2.42 -16.55
N GLU A 220 0.58 3.49 -17.23
CA GLU A 220 -0.67 4.22 -16.96
C GLU A 220 -1.71 3.87 -18.02
N GLY A 221 -2.94 3.62 -17.60
CA GLY A 221 -4.03 3.37 -18.55
C GLY A 221 -5.36 3.03 -17.89
N ILE A 222 -6.39 2.83 -18.69
CA ILE A 222 -7.69 2.36 -18.21
C ILE A 222 -7.70 0.83 -18.25
N SER A 223 -8.19 0.17 -17.21
CA SER A 223 -8.20 -1.31 -17.08
C SER A 223 -8.58 -2.07 -18.36
N ASN A 224 -9.55 -1.55 -19.13
CA ASN A 224 -10.06 -2.19 -20.34
C ASN A 224 -9.10 -2.06 -21.53
N GLU A 225 -8.39 -0.93 -21.65
CA GLU A 225 -7.40 -0.69 -22.71
C GLU A 225 -6.13 -1.51 -22.45
N ILE A 226 -5.77 -1.71 -21.18
CA ILE A 226 -4.59 -2.49 -20.80
C ILE A 226 -4.81 -3.99 -21.03
N ILE A 227 -6.04 -4.49 -20.94
CA ILE A 227 -6.33 -5.87 -21.40
C ILE A 227 -6.01 -6.00 -22.91
N GLY A 228 -6.18 -4.93 -23.70
CA GLY A 228 -5.71 -4.86 -25.09
C GLY A 228 -4.18 -4.76 -25.24
N LEU A 229 -3.45 -4.39 -24.19
CA LEU A 229 -1.97 -4.48 -24.17
C LEU A 229 -1.49 -5.91 -23.90
N LEU A 230 -2.35 -6.80 -23.37
CA LEU A 230 -2.06 -8.24 -23.30
C LEU A 230 -2.23 -8.94 -24.66
N THR A 231 -2.76 -8.25 -25.68
CA THR A 231 -2.91 -8.80 -27.04
C THR A 231 -1.80 -8.37 -28.02
N GLN A 232 -0.91 -7.44 -27.61
CA GLN A 232 0.18 -6.91 -28.44
C GLN A 232 1.54 -7.46 -28.05
#